data_AF-A0A7Y2UDH3-F1
#
_entry.id   AF-A0A7Y2UDH3-F1
#
_cell.length_a   1.000
_cell.length_b   1.000
_cell.length_c   1.000
_cell.angle_alpha   90.00
_cell.angle_beta   90.00
_cell.angle_gamma   90.00
#
_symmetry.space_group_name_H-M   'P 1'
#
loop_
_entity.id
_entity.type
_entity.pdbx_description
1 polymer ?
#
loop_
_entity_poly.entity_id
_entity_poly.type
_entity_poly.pdbx_seq_one_letter_code
_entity_poly.pdbx_strand_id
1 'polypeptide(L)' 'VCTPDFFGYNADLELQYRGRLDAAGPKSEDGTQRRELFEAMKQIAETGKGPEHQIPSMGCSIKWRMDE' A
#
# COMPACT_ATOMS: atom_id res chain seq x y z
N VAL A 1 -8.51 4.08 8.88
CA VAL A 1 -7.72 2.85 8.62
C VAL A 1 -8.65 1.82 8.01
N CYS A 2 -8.24 1.17 6.93
CA CYS A 2 -9.06 0.23 6.18
C CYS A 2 -8.38 -1.13 6.04
N THR A 3 -9.06 -2.06 5.38
CA THR A 3 -8.53 -3.36 4.97
C THR A 3 -8.76 -3.54 3.47
N PRO A 4 -7.70 -3.73 2.66
CA PRO A 4 -6.28 -3.71 3.05
C PRO A 4 -5.75 -2.28 3.33
N ASP A 5 -4.70 -2.18 4.16
CA ASP A 5 -3.86 -0.98 4.35
C ASP A 5 -2.40 -1.47 4.41
N PHE A 6 -1.56 -1.03 3.47
CA PHE A 6 -0.20 -1.56 3.28
C PHE A 6 0.86 -0.58 3.79
N PHE A 7 1.91 -1.10 4.41
CA PHE A 7 3.01 -0.33 4.97
C PHE A 7 4.34 -0.94 4.54
N GLY A 8 5.15 -0.18 3.81
CA GLY A 8 6.46 -0.61 3.33
C GLY A 8 7.58 0.19 3.98
N TYR A 9 8.55 -0.52 4.54
CA TYR A 9 9.66 0.05 5.30
C TYR A 9 11.00 -0.20 4.61
N ASN A 10 11.96 0.71 4.77
CA ASN A 10 13.35 0.49 4.36
C ASN A 10 14.13 -0.32 5.41
N ALA A 11 15.44 -0.53 5.16
CA ALA A 11 16.33 -1.27 6.04
C ALA A 11 16.48 -0.65 7.44
N ASP A 12 16.24 0.65 7.56
CA ASP A 12 16.31 1.42 8.80
C ASP A 12 14.96 1.45 9.56
N LEU A 13 13.98 0.67 9.09
CA LEU A 13 12.61 0.61 9.61
C LEU A 13 11.84 1.95 9.50
N GLU A 14 12.22 2.79 8.54
CA GLU A 14 11.49 4.02 8.25
C GLU A 14 10.36 3.73 7.25
N LEU A 15 9.18 4.33 7.47
CA LEU A 15 8.05 4.18 6.57
C LEU A 15 8.33 4.92 5.26
N GLN A 16 8.37 4.16 4.16
CA GLN A 16 8.63 4.68 2.82
C GLN A 16 7.41 4.56 1.90
N TYR A 17 6.49 3.64 2.19
CA TYR A 17 5.26 3.46 1.43
C TYR A 17 4.05 3.23 2.33
N ARG A 18 2.96 3.94 2.05
CA ARG A 18 1.63 3.68 2.58
C ARG A 18 0.59 3.99 1.51
N GLY A 19 -0.01 2.94 0.95
CA GLY A 19 -0.91 3.11 -0.19
C GLY A 19 -1.64 1.84 -0.61
N ARG A 20 -2.34 1.94 -1.74
CA ARG A 20 -3.10 0.83 -2.33
C ARG A 20 -2.21 -0.28 -2.89
N LEU A 21 -2.80 -1.43 -3.22
CA LEU A 21 -2.06 -2.52 -3.85
C LEU A 21 -1.64 -2.15 -5.29
N ASP A 22 -2.61 -1.66 -6.05
CA ASP A 22 -2.54 -1.36 -7.47
C ASP A 22 -3.68 -0.40 -7.85
N ALA A 23 -3.80 -0.08 -9.14
CA ALA A 23 -4.90 0.73 -9.65
C ALA A 23 -6.25 0.00 -9.74
N ALA A 24 -6.29 -1.30 -9.48
CA ALA A 24 -7.50 -2.10 -9.57
C ALA A 24 -8.43 -1.82 -8.39
N GLY A 25 -9.72 -1.69 -8.69
CA GLY A 25 -10.76 -1.78 -7.68
C GLY A 25 -11.09 -3.25 -7.34
N PRO A 26 -11.92 -3.49 -6.31
CA PRO A 26 -12.28 -4.85 -5.86
C PRO A 26 -12.94 -5.77 -6.89
N LYS A 27 -13.32 -5.24 -8.06
CA LYS A 27 -14.01 -5.95 -9.15
C LYS A 27 -13.26 -5.87 -10.48
N SER A 28 -12.00 -5.44 -10.45
CA SER A 28 -11.19 -5.38 -11.67
C SER A 28 -10.65 -6.77 -11.98
N GLU A 29 -10.96 -7.27 -13.18
CA GLU A 29 -10.41 -8.52 -13.72
C GLU A 29 -9.32 -8.26 -14.77
N ASP A 30 -8.97 -6.99 -15.01
CA ASP A 30 -7.90 -6.64 -15.93
C ASP A 30 -6.55 -6.65 -15.20
N GLY A 31 -5.59 -7.40 -15.76
CA GLY A 31 -4.22 -7.49 -15.24
C GLY A 31 -3.28 -6.41 -15.78
N THR A 32 -3.81 -5.37 -16.42
CA THR A 32 -3.02 -4.29 -17.04
C THR A 32 -2.77 -3.12 -16.09
N GLN A 33 -3.43 -3.14 -14.95
CA GLN A 33 -3.27 -2.14 -13.90
C GLN A 33 -1.82 -2.07 -13.39
N ARG A 34 -1.41 -0.84 -13.07
CA ARG A 34 -0.11 -0.58 -12.46
C ARG A 34 -0.04 -1.23 -11.07
N ARG A 35 1.01 -2.02 -10.83
CA ARG A 35 1.27 -2.73 -9.56
C ARG A 35 2.02 -1.83 -8.57
N GLU A 36 1.31 -0.86 -8.00
CA GLU A 36 1.91 0.22 -7.22
C GLU A 36 2.71 -0.25 -5.99
N LEU A 37 2.15 -1.17 -5.20
CA LEU A 37 2.87 -1.72 -4.04
C LEU A 37 4.15 -2.43 -4.48
N PHE A 38 4.08 -3.25 -5.53
CA PHE A 38 5.23 -3.99 -6.03
C PHE A 38 6.36 -3.05 -6.50
N GLU A 39 6.01 -2.05 -7.31
CA GLU A 39 6.98 -1.06 -7.80
C GLU A 39 7.59 -0.25 -6.65
N ALA A 40 6.78 0.15 -5.66
CA ALA A 40 7.27 0.85 -4.48
C ALA A 40 8.25 -0.02 -3.67
N MET A 41 7.94 -1.29 -3.45
CA MET A 41 8.82 -2.19 -2.69
C MET A 41 10.13 -2.44 -3.44
N LYS A 42 10.09 -2.55 -4.77
CA LYS A 42 11.29 -2.63 -5.60
C LYS A 42 12.16 -1.39 -5.46
N GLN A 43 11.55 -0.19 -5.55
CA GLN A 43 12.27 1.07 -5.40
C GLN A 43 12.92 1.21 -4.01
N ILE A 44 12.21 0.82 -2.95
CA ILE A 44 12.72 0.83 -1.58
C ILE A 44 13.89 -0.13 -1.43
N ALA A 45 13.80 -1.34 -1.99
CA ALA A 45 14.89 -2.31 -1.95
C ALA A 45 16.14 -1.81 -2.68
N GLU A 46 15.98 -1.08 -3.78
CA GLU A 46 17.09 -0.56 -4.59
C GLU A 46 17.70 0.73 -4.03
N THR A 47 16.90 1.59 -3.37
CA THR A 47 17.30 2.97 -3.05
C THR A 47 17.13 3.38 -1.59
N GLY A 48 16.43 2.57 -0.79
CA GLY A 48 15.98 2.92 0.55
C GLY A 48 14.86 3.97 0.61
N LYS A 49 14.38 4.47 -0.55
CA LYS A 49 13.37 5.53 -0.65
C LYS A 49 12.14 5.05 -1.41
N GLY A 50 10.97 5.40 -0.91
CA GLY A 50 9.69 5.15 -1.58
C GLY A 50 9.35 6.20 -2.64
N PRO A 51 8.27 5.98 -3.41
CA PRO A 51 7.79 6.95 -4.39
C PRO A 51 7.21 8.18 -3.69
N GLU A 52 7.39 9.37 -4.27
CA GLU A 52 6.86 10.64 -3.73
C GLU A 52 5.33 10.70 -3.75
N HIS A 53 4.72 10.15 -4.82
CA HIS A 53 3.29 10.16 -5.03
C HIS A 53 2.72 8.78 -4.68
N GLN A 54 1.85 8.75 -3.67
CA GLN A 54 1.25 7.51 -3.14
C GLN A 54 -0.26 7.68 -3.04
N ILE A 55 -1.01 6.74 -3.61
CA ILE A 55 -2.47 6.76 -3.54
C ILE A 55 -2.89 5.94 -2.30
N PRO A 56 -3.69 6.50 -1.38
CA PRO A 56 -4.12 5.79 -0.18
C PRO A 56 -4.83 4.47 -0.49
N SER A 57 -4.69 3.50 0.42
CA SER A 57 -5.46 2.25 0.33
C SER A 57 -6.96 2.54 0.42
N MET A 58 -7.75 1.69 -0.23
CA MET A 58 -9.20 1.77 -0.22
C MET A 58 -9.78 0.42 0.18
N GLY A 59 -10.69 0.43 1.15
CA GLY A 59 -11.34 -0.79 1.61
C GLY A 59 -12.28 -0.56 2.78
N CYS A 60 -12.83 -1.65 3.30
CA CYS A 60 -13.67 -1.63 4.50
C CYS A 60 -12.89 -1.05 5.69
N SER A 61 -13.58 -0.36 6.60
CA SER A 61 -12.98 0.05 7.87
C SER A 61 -12.53 -1.16 8.69
N ILE A 62 -11.43 -1.01 9.44
CA ILE A 62 -11.06 -1.96 10.51
C ILE A 62 -12.24 -2.10 11.47
N LYS A 63 -12.57 -3.33 11.83
CA LYS A 63 -13.61 -3.65 12.82
C LYS A 63 -12.97 -3.64 14.20
N TRP A 64 -12.92 -2.47 14.81
CA TRP A 64 -12.41 -2.29 16.18
C TRP A 64 -13.35 -2.91 17.20
N ARG A 65 -12.77 -3.48 18.26
CA ARG A 65 -13.54 -3.87 19.44
C ARG A 65 -14.04 -2.59 20.10
N MET A 66 -15.31 -2.60 20.53
CA MET A 66 -15.83 -1.54 21.38
C MET A 66 -15.29 -1.75 22.79
N ASP A 67 -14.91 -0.68 23.48
CA ASP A 67 -14.63 -0.74 24.91
C ASP A 67 -15.88 -1.30 25.64
N GLU A 68 -15.67 -2.15 26.65
CA GLU A 68 -16.77 -2.68 27.49
C GLU A 68 -17.45 -1.58 28.31
#